data_AF-A0A2D5W7H5-F1
#
_entry.id   AF-A0A2D5W7H5-F1
#
_cell.length_a   1.000
_cell.length_b   1.000
_cell.length_c   1.000
_cell.angle_alpha   90.00
_cell.angle_beta   90.00
_cell.angle_gamma   90.00
#
_symmetry.space_group_name_H-M   'P 1'
#
loop_
_entity.id
_entity.type
_entity.pdbx_description
1 polymer ?
#
loop_
_entity_poly.entity_id
_entity_poly.type
_entity_poly.pdbx_seq_one_letter_code
_entity_poly.pdbx_strand_id
1 'polypeptide(L)'
;MATIPLQASLAWTLVLATGCAPTQEVPAWPAGTVLALDGVPIGNAWVEEIAALMVHVEPAASDNQRKRLALTNLIFPILASRAIDPERREASAEMAADYLTELEAGREDYSGPVVGPRLRTTLGGLAELGLVVWAHCWEMEPGEFSPVLETIGTFEVFQLLDKKLGALPGQARFTVRLVEFPWLDPEAPRVEVETMLDASRLVIVDPSWNQIVPGYWRHRLGAH
;
A
#
# COMPACT_ATOMS: atom_id res chain seq x y z
N MET A 1 -48.55 32.03 -71.77
CA MET A 1 -48.43 31.80 -70.31
C MET A 1 -47.55 30.56 -70.15
N ALA A 2 -46.25 30.74 -69.90
CA ALA A 2 -45.62 30.77 -68.56
C ALA A 2 -45.60 29.35 -67.95
N THR A 3 -44.52 28.74 -67.43
CA THR A 3 -43.17 29.17 -67.02
C THR A 3 -42.39 27.89 -66.63
N ILE A 4 -41.06 27.85 -66.82
CA ILE A 4 -40.12 26.86 -66.24
C ILE A 4 -39.99 27.15 -64.71
N PRO A 5 -39.68 26.19 -63.81
CA PRO A 5 -38.29 26.08 -63.31
C PRO A 5 -37.77 24.72 -62.78
N LEU A 6 -36.44 24.57 -62.95
CA LEU A 6 -35.38 24.08 -62.07
C LEU A 6 -35.53 22.75 -61.28
N GLN A 7 -34.67 21.78 -61.66
CA GLN A 7 -34.11 20.79 -60.73
C GLN A 7 -32.95 21.41 -59.95
N ALA A 8 -33.01 21.34 -58.62
CA ALA A 8 -31.95 21.78 -57.71
C ALA A 8 -30.99 20.63 -57.41
N SER A 9 -29.72 20.81 -57.73
CA SER A 9 -28.62 19.92 -57.36
C SER A 9 -28.30 20.06 -55.87
N LEU A 10 -28.43 18.98 -55.11
CA LEU A 10 -27.96 18.91 -53.72
C LEU A 10 -26.43 18.74 -53.70
N ALA A 11 -25.72 19.82 -53.35
CA ALA A 11 -24.32 19.76 -52.98
C ALA A 11 -24.21 19.28 -51.53
N TRP A 12 -23.61 18.11 -51.32
CA TRP A 12 -23.23 17.61 -50.00
C TRP A 12 -21.94 18.31 -49.55
N THR A 13 -22.07 19.26 -48.63
CA THR A 13 -20.95 19.91 -47.98
C THR A 13 -20.36 18.96 -46.94
N LEU A 14 -19.18 18.39 -47.23
CA LEU A 14 -18.40 17.62 -46.27
C LEU A 14 -17.77 18.59 -45.25
N VAL A 15 -18.36 18.70 -44.07
CA VAL A 15 -17.77 19.44 -42.95
C VAL A 15 -16.68 18.57 -42.34
N LEU A 16 -15.42 18.91 -42.62
CA LEU A 16 -14.25 18.40 -41.92
C LEU A 16 -14.30 18.94 -40.49
N ALA A 17 -14.90 18.19 -39.57
CA ALA A 17 -14.76 18.42 -38.15
C ALA A 17 -13.29 18.13 -37.78
N THR A 18 -12.49 19.18 -37.67
CA THR A 18 -11.21 19.17 -36.95
C THR A 18 -11.52 18.83 -35.50
N GLY A 19 -11.52 17.53 -35.18
CA GLY A 19 -11.59 17.06 -33.82
C GLY A 19 -10.35 17.53 -33.07
N CYS A 20 -10.52 18.51 -32.19
CA CYS A 20 -9.61 18.69 -31.06
C CYS A 20 -9.58 17.36 -30.30
N ALA A 21 -8.51 16.60 -30.46
CA ALA A 21 -8.21 15.55 -29.51
C ALA A 21 -8.12 16.21 -28.13
N PRO A 22 -8.88 15.75 -27.11
CA PRO A 22 -8.70 16.27 -25.77
C PRO A 22 -7.26 15.97 -25.36
N THR A 23 -6.46 17.01 -25.19
CA THR A 23 -5.14 16.91 -24.58
C THR A 23 -5.37 16.38 -23.17
N GLN A 24 -5.13 15.09 -22.98
CA GLN A 24 -5.24 14.45 -21.68
C GLN A 24 -4.22 15.13 -20.77
N GLU A 25 -4.68 15.95 -19.83
CA GLU A 25 -3.80 16.62 -18.86
C GLU A 25 -3.02 15.54 -18.11
N VAL A 26 -1.70 15.55 -18.27
CA VAL A 26 -0.82 14.70 -17.50
C VAL A 26 -0.97 15.13 -16.03
N PRO A 27 -1.39 14.24 -15.12
CA PRO A 27 -1.53 14.60 -13.72
C PRO A 27 -0.21 15.16 -13.20
N ALA A 28 -0.24 16.30 -12.53
CA ALA A 28 0.94 16.83 -11.86
C ALA A 28 1.22 15.98 -10.61
N TRP A 29 2.22 15.09 -10.71
CA TRP A 29 2.59 14.21 -9.61
C TRP A 29 3.45 14.95 -8.56
N PRO A 30 3.28 14.65 -7.26
CA PRO A 30 4.18 15.16 -6.22
C PRO A 30 5.65 14.78 -6.50
N ALA A 31 6.58 15.63 -6.07
CA ALA A 31 8.01 15.37 -6.23
C ALA A 31 8.41 14.04 -5.57
N GLY A 32 9.18 13.22 -6.29
CA GLY A 32 9.61 11.90 -5.82
C GLY A 32 8.62 10.76 -6.06
N THR A 33 7.47 11.02 -6.70
CA THR A 33 6.55 9.97 -7.17
C THR A 33 7.20 9.13 -8.26
N VAL A 34 7.18 7.80 -8.11
CA VAL A 34 7.76 6.85 -9.06
C VAL A 34 6.70 6.01 -9.76
N LEU A 35 5.60 5.70 -9.07
CA LEU A 35 4.45 4.95 -9.58
C LEU A 35 3.17 5.63 -9.07
N ALA A 36 2.02 5.30 -9.65
CA ALA A 36 0.72 5.59 -9.07
C ALA A 36 -0.22 4.41 -9.27
N LEU A 37 -1.00 4.07 -8.24
CA LEU A 37 -2.03 3.03 -8.31
C LEU A 37 -3.39 3.70 -8.13
N ASP A 38 -4.28 3.59 -9.12
CA ASP A 38 -5.60 4.25 -9.13
C ASP A 38 -5.55 5.76 -8.84
N GLY A 39 -4.48 6.42 -9.33
CA GLY A 39 -4.25 7.85 -9.10
C GLY A 39 -3.61 8.18 -7.75
N VAL A 40 -3.40 7.20 -6.87
CA VAL A 40 -2.68 7.40 -5.60
C VAL A 40 -1.16 7.35 -5.85
N PRO A 41 -0.41 8.41 -5.53
CA PRO A 41 1.03 8.46 -5.77
C PRO A 41 1.80 7.51 -4.84
N ILE A 42 2.77 6.80 -5.40
CA ILE A 42 3.74 5.96 -4.68
C ILE A 42 5.10 6.63 -4.83
N GLY A 43 5.65 7.14 -3.73
CA GLY A 43 6.95 7.80 -3.68
C GLY A 43 8.12 6.83 -3.59
N ASN A 44 9.27 7.19 -4.17
CA ASN A 44 10.51 6.41 -4.06
C ASN A 44 10.88 6.12 -2.59
N ALA A 45 10.82 7.15 -1.74
CA ALA A 45 11.20 7.04 -0.34
C ALA A 45 10.42 5.95 0.41
N TRP A 46 9.10 5.87 0.16
CA TRP A 46 8.27 4.83 0.77
C TRP A 46 8.63 3.43 0.24
N VAL A 47 8.94 3.30 -1.06
CA VAL A 47 9.39 2.00 -1.59
C VAL A 47 10.74 1.59 -0.99
N GLU A 48 11.68 2.51 -0.83
CA GLU A 48 12.99 2.24 -0.21
C GLU A 48 12.85 1.83 1.25
N GLU A 49 11.99 2.52 2.01
CA GLU A 49 11.67 2.18 3.41
C GLU A 49 11.16 0.74 3.52
N ILE A 50 10.14 0.37 2.74
CA ILE A 50 9.60 -0.99 2.76
C ILE A 50 10.60 -2.01 2.19
N ALA A 51 11.42 -1.63 1.21
CA ALA A 51 12.47 -2.49 0.68
C ALA A 51 13.58 -2.76 1.71
N ALA A 52 13.87 -1.82 2.60
CA ALA A 52 14.83 -2.02 3.69
C ALA A 52 14.37 -3.14 4.65
N LEU A 53 13.06 -3.24 4.92
CA LEU A 53 12.49 -4.33 5.72
C LEU A 53 12.78 -5.73 5.12
N MET A 54 12.97 -5.82 3.81
CA MET A 54 13.25 -7.07 3.10
C MET A 54 14.70 -7.55 3.25
N VAL A 55 15.62 -6.74 3.78
CA VAL A 55 17.04 -7.12 3.96
C VAL A 55 17.17 -8.35 4.85
N HIS A 56 16.33 -8.47 5.87
CA HIS A 56 16.35 -9.62 6.78
C HIS A 56 15.63 -10.85 6.22
N VAL A 57 14.73 -10.67 5.25
CA VAL A 57 14.00 -11.78 4.60
C VAL A 57 14.85 -12.39 3.49
N GLU A 58 15.40 -11.54 2.61
CA GLU A 58 16.14 -11.92 1.42
C GLU A 58 17.50 -11.18 1.38
N PRO A 59 18.46 -11.55 2.25
CA PRO A 59 19.73 -10.84 2.37
C PRO A 59 20.58 -10.89 1.10
N ALA A 60 20.41 -11.94 0.28
CA ALA A 60 21.14 -12.10 -0.98
C ALA A 60 20.48 -11.37 -2.17
N ALA A 61 19.28 -10.81 -1.99
CA ALA A 61 18.60 -10.09 -3.05
C ALA A 61 19.33 -8.78 -3.40
N SER A 62 19.33 -8.40 -4.68
CA SER A 62 19.72 -7.05 -5.09
C SER A 62 18.70 -6.00 -4.61
N ASP A 63 19.07 -4.72 -4.58
CA ASP A 63 18.16 -3.63 -4.20
C ASP A 63 16.89 -3.61 -5.07
N ASN A 64 17.04 -3.73 -6.39
CA ASN A 64 15.88 -3.79 -7.31
C ASN A 64 14.98 -4.99 -7.02
N GLN A 65 15.54 -6.11 -6.57
CA GLN A 65 14.75 -7.27 -6.18
C GLN A 65 14.02 -7.05 -4.85
N ARG A 66 14.61 -6.37 -3.87
CA ARG A 66 13.91 -5.98 -2.64
C ARG A 66 12.79 -4.98 -2.92
N LYS A 67 13.00 -4.00 -3.81
CA LYS A 67 11.96 -3.07 -4.27
C LYS A 67 10.80 -3.80 -4.94
N ARG A 68 11.08 -4.80 -5.77
CA ARG A 68 10.04 -5.69 -6.35
C ARG A 68 9.23 -6.37 -5.25
N LEU A 69 9.90 -6.99 -4.29
CA LEU A 69 9.23 -7.68 -3.19
C LEU A 69 8.39 -6.71 -2.35
N ALA A 70 8.89 -5.51 -2.06
CA ALA A 70 8.17 -4.46 -1.35
C ALA A 70 6.88 -4.07 -2.09
N LEU A 71 6.97 -3.83 -3.40
CA LEU A 71 5.82 -3.50 -4.23
C LEU A 71 4.77 -4.60 -4.21
N THR A 72 5.17 -5.85 -4.46
CA THR A 72 4.24 -6.94 -4.75
C THR A 72 3.66 -7.60 -3.51
N ASN A 73 4.33 -7.52 -2.36
CA ASN A 73 3.90 -8.19 -1.14
C ASN A 73 3.34 -7.24 -0.07
N LEU A 74 3.62 -5.94 -0.15
CA LEU A 74 3.14 -4.96 0.83
C LEU A 74 2.45 -3.77 0.17
N ILE A 75 3.15 -3.00 -0.67
CA ILE A 75 2.65 -1.70 -1.12
C ILE A 75 1.37 -1.82 -1.95
N PHE A 76 1.34 -2.69 -2.97
CA PHE A 76 0.12 -2.84 -3.76
C PHE A 76 -1.04 -3.42 -2.92
N PRO A 77 -0.86 -4.52 -2.16
CA PRO A 77 -1.92 -5.02 -1.27
C PRO A 77 -2.42 -4.01 -0.25
N ILE A 78 -1.54 -3.21 0.36
CA ILE A 78 -1.92 -2.14 1.29
C ILE A 78 -2.82 -1.15 0.55
N LEU A 79 -2.37 -0.60 -0.58
CA LEU A 79 -3.14 0.39 -1.33
C LEU A 79 -4.51 -0.14 -1.78
N ALA A 80 -4.57 -1.37 -2.26
CA ALA A 80 -5.84 -2.01 -2.60
C ALA A 80 -6.75 -2.18 -1.37
N SER A 81 -6.18 -2.57 -0.22
CA SER A 81 -6.95 -2.69 1.03
C SER A 81 -7.52 -1.35 1.51
N ARG A 82 -6.86 -0.22 1.21
CA ARG A 82 -7.37 1.12 1.54
C ARG A 82 -8.65 1.47 0.76
N ALA A 83 -8.82 0.90 -0.43
CA ALA A 83 -9.98 1.17 -1.29
C ALA A 83 -11.23 0.36 -0.90
N ILE A 84 -11.09 -0.68 -0.07
CA ILE A 84 -12.21 -1.54 0.35
C ILE A 84 -13.13 -0.81 1.34
N ASP A 85 -12.56 -0.24 2.40
CA ASP A 85 -13.30 0.50 3.43
C ASP A 85 -12.48 1.71 3.91
N PRO A 86 -12.48 2.82 3.16
CA PRO A 86 -11.65 3.99 3.46
C PRO A 86 -12.10 4.72 4.73
N GLU A 87 -13.40 4.74 5.03
CA GLU A 87 -13.94 5.39 6.23
C GLU A 87 -13.49 4.67 7.49
N ARG A 88 -13.60 3.33 7.51
CA ARG A 88 -13.16 2.55 8.66
C ARG A 88 -11.64 2.55 8.81
N ARG A 89 -10.90 2.62 7.70
CA ARG A 89 -9.44 2.81 7.74
C ARG A 89 -9.09 4.11 8.45
N GLU A 90 -9.71 5.23 8.06
CA GLU A 90 -9.44 6.54 8.67
C GLU A 90 -9.74 6.53 10.18
N ALA A 91 -10.90 6.00 10.58
CA ALA A 91 -11.26 5.85 11.99
C ALA A 91 -10.25 4.97 12.77
N SER A 92 -9.73 3.92 12.14
CA SER A 92 -8.73 3.03 12.77
C SER A 92 -7.36 3.69 12.86
N ALA A 93 -6.99 4.54 11.90
CA ALA A 93 -5.76 5.33 11.94
C ALA A 93 -5.80 6.34 13.09
N GLU A 94 -6.92 7.04 13.27
CA GLU A 94 -7.14 7.96 14.39
C GLU A 94 -7.02 7.24 15.74
N MET A 95 -7.71 6.09 15.89
CA MET A 95 -7.61 5.27 17.11
C MET A 95 -6.17 4.81 17.41
N ALA A 96 -5.39 4.43 16.39
CA ALA A 96 -4.01 4.00 16.57
C ALA A 96 -3.09 5.17 16.98
N ALA A 97 -3.28 6.35 16.37
CA ALA A 97 -2.52 7.55 16.69
C ALA A 97 -2.82 8.07 18.11
N ASP A 98 -4.10 8.09 18.49
CA ASP A 98 -4.53 8.42 19.85
C ASP A 98 -3.93 7.44 20.85
N TYR A 99 -3.96 6.13 20.55
CA TYR A 99 -3.36 5.12 21.41
C TYR A 99 -1.86 5.32 21.63
N LEU A 100 -1.10 5.63 20.58
CA LEU A 100 0.33 5.94 20.70
C LEU A 100 0.57 7.18 21.56
N THR A 101 -0.26 8.22 21.41
CA THR A 101 -0.19 9.44 22.23
C THR A 101 -0.47 9.15 23.71
N GLU A 102 -1.43 8.27 24.01
CA GLU A 102 -1.73 7.85 25.38
C GLU A 102 -0.57 7.04 25.99
N LEU A 103 0.10 6.19 25.19
CA LEU A 103 1.31 5.45 25.57
C LEU A 103 2.47 6.38 25.93
N GLU A 104 2.78 7.35 25.06
CA GLU A 104 3.86 8.31 25.28
C GLU A 104 3.62 9.19 26.52
N ALA A 105 2.36 9.42 26.89
CA ALA A 105 1.97 10.15 28.08
C ALA A 105 2.09 9.35 29.41
N GLY A 106 2.49 8.07 29.36
CA GLY A 106 2.71 7.24 30.55
C GLY A 106 1.43 6.82 31.28
N ARG A 107 0.28 6.77 30.58
CA ARG A 107 -0.99 6.34 31.16
C ARG A 107 -1.05 4.81 31.19
N GLU A 108 -0.59 4.24 32.30
CA GLU A 108 -0.31 2.79 32.50
C GLU A 108 -1.53 1.84 32.58
N ASP A 109 -2.78 2.33 32.55
CA ASP A 109 -3.94 1.49 32.84
C ASP A 109 -4.53 0.85 31.56
N TYR A 110 -3.90 -0.23 31.10
CA TYR A 110 -4.26 -0.91 29.85
C TYR A 110 -5.27 -2.04 30.05
N SER A 111 -6.48 -1.70 30.49
CA SER A 111 -7.67 -2.50 30.19
C SER A 111 -8.34 -1.93 28.94
N GLY A 112 -7.82 -2.29 27.77
CA GLY A 112 -8.46 -1.92 26.50
C GLY A 112 -9.94 -2.37 26.48
N PRO A 113 -10.83 -1.66 25.78
CA PRO A 113 -12.25 -1.99 25.74
C PRO A 113 -12.49 -3.41 25.20
N VAL A 114 -13.50 -4.10 25.75
CA VAL A 114 -13.92 -5.47 25.38
C VAL A 114 -14.27 -5.60 23.88
N VAL A 115 -14.53 -4.47 23.21
CA VAL A 115 -14.62 -4.33 21.75
C VAL A 115 -13.65 -3.20 21.38
N GLY A 116 -12.48 -3.55 20.84
CA GLY A 116 -11.39 -2.62 20.55
C GLY A 116 -10.01 -3.30 20.63
N PRO A 117 -8.91 -2.51 20.67
CA PRO A 117 -7.54 -2.96 20.46
C PRO A 117 -7.17 -4.21 21.27
N ARG A 118 -6.80 -5.29 20.58
CA ARG A 118 -6.41 -6.56 21.22
C ARG A 118 -4.96 -6.50 21.63
N LEU A 119 -4.71 -6.23 22.92
CA LEU A 119 -3.38 -6.36 23.50
C LEU A 119 -3.01 -7.85 23.57
N ARG A 120 -2.06 -8.28 22.74
CA ARG A 120 -1.54 -9.66 22.76
C ARG A 120 -0.03 -9.64 22.96
N THR A 121 0.44 -10.36 23.97
CA THR A 121 1.85 -10.73 24.02
C THR A 121 2.07 -11.88 23.04
N THR A 122 2.89 -11.64 22.02
CA THR A 122 3.14 -12.60 20.94
C THR A 122 4.63 -12.90 20.87
N LEU A 123 4.97 -14.19 20.92
CA LEU A 123 6.30 -14.69 20.61
C LEU A 123 6.26 -15.26 19.19
N GLY A 124 7.14 -14.80 18.31
CA GLY A 124 7.04 -15.17 16.90
C GLY A 124 8.25 -14.84 16.04
N GLY A 125 8.30 -15.47 14.87
CA GLY A 125 9.14 -15.05 13.75
C GLY A 125 8.30 -14.31 12.71
N LEU A 126 8.77 -14.33 11.46
CA LEU A 126 8.11 -13.66 10.34
C LEU A 126 6.64 -14.09 10.13
N ALA A 127 6.33 -15.37 10.35
CA ALA A 127 5.00 -15.91 10.10
C ALA A 127 3.98 -15.49 11.17
N GLU A 128 4.39 -15.43 12.44
CA GLU A 128 3.49 -15.11 13.55
C GLU A 128 3.35 -13.61 13.80
N LEU A 129 4.39 -12.82 13.51
CA LEU A 129 4.38 -11.37 13.72
C LEU A 129 4.02 -10.59 12.44
N GLY A 130 4.10 -11.22 11.27
CA GLY A 130 4.01 -10.51 10.00
C GLY A 130 5.30 -9.75 9.66
N LEU A 131 5.45 -9.40 8.39
CA LEU A 131 6.67 -8.81 7.86
C LEU A 131 7.04 -7.47 8.52
N VAL A 132 6.06 -6.58 8.67
CA VAL A 132 6.30 -5.22 9.14
C VAL A 132 6.78 -5.23 10.60
N VAL A 133 6.02 -5.82 11.52
CA VAL A 133 6.43 -5.94 12.94
C VAL A 133 7.76 -6.68 13.08
N TRP A 134 7.90 -7.84 12.41
CA TRP A 134 9.11 -8.65 12.52
C TRP A 134 10.35 -7.90 12.02
N ALA A 135 10.25 -7.15 10.92
CA ALA A 135 11.37 -6.39 10.38
C ALA A 135 11.75 -5.22 11.29
N HIS A 136 10.78 -4.44 11.78
CA HIS A 136 11.05 -3.34 12.72
C HIS A 136 11.70 -3.82 14.02
N CYS A 137 11.34 -5.01 14.51
CA CYS A 137 11.96 -5.59 15.70
C CYS A 137 13.49 -5.75 15.58
N TRP A 138 14.08 -5.83 14.39
CA TRP A 138 15.54 -5.95 14.25
C TRP A 138 16.28 -4.70 14.72
N GLU A 139 15.70 -3.51 14.56
CA GLU A 139 16.36 -2.23 14.78
C GLU A 139 16.01 -1.58 16.13
N MET A 140 14.93 -2.04 16.79
CA MET A 140 14.46 -1.50 18.07
C MET A 140 15.26 -2.00 19.29
N GLU A 141 15.23 -1.34 20.43
CA GLU A 141 15.74 -1.90 21.68
C GLU A 141 14.61 -2.51 22.54
N PRO A 142 14.87 -3.55 23.36
CA PRO A 142 13.87 -4.04 24.30
C PRO A 142 13.36 -2.93 25.22
N GLY A 143 12.04 -2.79 25.31
CA GLY A 143 11.32 -1.72 26.01
C GLY A 143 10.83 -0.60 25.08
N GLU A 144 11.34 -0.51 23.85
CA GLU A 144 10.94 0.50 22.87
C GLU A 144 9.56 0.21 22.26
N PHE A 145 8.81 1.27 21.98
CA PHE A 145 7.55 1.23 21.23
C PHE A 145 7.78 1.60 19.77
N SER A 146 7.06 0.91 18.88
CA SER A 146 7.03 1.26 17.46
C SER A 146 6.22 2.54 17.23
N PRO A 147 6.44 3.24 16.11
CA PRO A 147 5.43 4.15 15.58
C PRO A 147 4.14 3.38 15.21
N VAL A 148 3.10 4.11 14.78
CA VAL A 148 1.94 3.49 14.12
C VAL A 148 2.36 2.95 12.76
N LEU A 149 2.22 1.65 12.57
CA LEU A 149 2.56 0.96 11.33
C LEU A 149 1.30 0.52 10.61
N GLU A 150 1.25 0.72 9.30
CA GLU A 150 0.13 0.24 8.48
C GLU A 150 0.52 -1.07 7.80
N THR A 151 -0.31 -2.09 7.97
CA THR A 151 -0.23 -3.36 7.23
C THR A 151 -1.53 -3.60 6.46
N ILE A 152 -1.70 -4.78 5.87
CA ILE A 152 -2.86 -5.05 5.02
C ILE A 152 -4.10 -5.17 5.91
N GLY A 153 -4.96 -4.15 5.90
CA GLY A 153 -6.24 -4.18 6.61
C GLY A 153 -6.18 -3.82 8.10
N THR A 154 -5.01 -3.49 8.66
CA THR A 154 -4.87 -3.13 10.08
C THR A 154 -3.74 -2.13 10.32
N PHE A 155 -3.91 -1.30 11.35
CA PHE A 155 -2.79 -0.55 11.95
C PHE A 155 -2.27 -1.31 13.16
N GLU A 156 -0.97 -1.19 13.40
CA GLU A 156 -0.26 -1.93 14.44
C GLU A 156 0.62 -0.98 15.25
N VAL A 157 0.58 -1.12 16.57
CA VAL A 157 1.51 -0.50 17.51
C VAL A 157 2.03 -1.62 18.41
N PHE A 158 3.34 -1.69 18.63
CA PHE A 158 3.89 -2.72 19.49
C PHE A 158 5.05 -2.24 20.35
N GLN A 159 5.23 -2.89 21.50
CA GLN A 159 6.44 -2.79 22.30
C GLN A 159 7.29 -4.03 22.09
N LEU A 160 8.58 -3.85 21.84
CA LEU A 160 9.51 -4.97 21.87
C LEU A 160 9.83 -5.34 23.32
N LEU A 161 9.64 -6.59 23.71
CA LEU A 161 9.92 -7.07 25.06
C LEU A 161 11.23 -7.85 25.17
N ASP A 162 11.52 -8.67 24.16
CA ASP A 162 12.70 -9.53 24.13
C ASP A 162 13.12 -9.87 22.70
N LYS A 163 14.43 -10.06 22.51
CA LYS A 163 15.05 -10.45 21.23
C LYS A 163 15.86 -11.72 21.38
N LYS A 164 15.57 -12.72 20.54
CA LYS A 164 16.39 -13.93 20.40
C LYS A 164 16.84 -14.07 18.96
N LEU A 165 18.05 -13.62 18.69
CA LEU A 165 18.67 -13.77 17.38
C LEU A 165 19.16 -15.21 17.19
N GLY A 166 18.80 -15.82 16.06
CA GLY A 166 19.32 -17.12 15.65
C GLY A 166 20.58 -16.97 14.78
N ALA A 167 21.12 -18.09 14.29
CA ALA A 167 22.29 -18.08 13.40
C ALA A 167 21.95 -17.55 12.00
N LEU A 168 20.69 -17.69 11.59
CA LEU A 168 20.15 -17.16 10.33
C LEU A 168 19.01 -16.19 10.62
N PRO A 169 18.75 -15.17 9.77
CA PRO A 169 17.66 -14.22 9.99
C PRO A 169 16.30 -14.88 10.24
N GLY A 170 15.92 -15.90 9.45
CA GLY A 170 14.64 -16.62 9.63
C GLY A 170 14.49 -17.37 10.98
N GLN A 171 15.57 -17.52 11.74
CA GLN A 171 15.56 -18.11 13.09
C GLN A 171 15.36 -17.07 14.19
N ALA A 172 15.42 -15.77 13.88
CA ALA A 172 15.15 -14.72 14.85
C ALA A 172 13.71 -14.84 15.38
N ARG A 173 13.58 -14.71 16.70
CA ARG A 173 12.31 -14.70 17.40
C ARG A 173 12.25 -13.47 18.28
N PHE A 174 11.12 -12.79 18.23
CA PHE A 174 10.86 -11.60 19.03
C PHE A 174 9.65 -11.84 19.91
N THR A 175 9.72 -11.34 21.14
CA THR A 175 8.55 -11.23 22.01
C THR A 175 8.08 -9.79 21.95
N VAL A 176 6.85 -9.57 21.51
CA VAL A 176 6.27 -8.23 21.42
C VAL A 176 4.97 -8.16 22.18
N ARG A 177 4.66 -6.98 22.71
CA ARG A 177 3.32 -6.60 23.14
C ARG A 177 2.67 -5.86 21.97
N LEU A 178 1.86 -6.56 21.19
CA LEU A 178 1.25 -6.05 19.96
C LEU A 178 -0.19 -5.59 20.24
N VAL A 179 -0.55 -4.48 19.61
CA VAL A 179 -1.89 -3.93 19.57
C VAL A 179 -2.29 -3.72 18.12
N GLU A 180 -3.43 -4.29 17.74
CA GLU A 180 -3.95 -4.26 16.38
C GLU A 180 -5.23 -3.40 16.33
N PHE A 181 -5.34 -2.58 15.29
CA PHE A 181 -6.48 -1.72 14.97
C PHE A 181 -7.00 -2.09 13.57
N PRO A 182 -7.73 -3.20 13.45
CA PRO A 182 -8.19 -3.71 12.16
C PRO A 182 -9.34 -2.87 11.60
N TRP A 183 -9.20 -2.42 10.35
CA TRP A 183 -10.32 -1.83 9.59
C TRP A 183 -10.93 -2.83 8.61
N LEU A 184 -10.18 -3.82 8.16
CA LEU A 184 -10.73 -5.00 7.50
C LEU A 184 -10.94 -6.11 8.52
N ASP A 185 -11.88 -7.01 8.24
CA ASP A 185 -12.00 -8.23 9.02
C ASP A 185 -10.69 -9.03 8.89
N PRO A 186 -10.04 -9.49 9.97
CA PRO A 186 -8.90 -10.41 9.88
C PRO A 186 -9.25 -11.72 9.17
N GLU A 187 -10.54 -12.09 9.16
CA GLU A 187 -11.09 -13.19 8.38
C GLU A 187 -11.56 -12.75 6.98
N ALA A 188 -11.50 -11.45 6.66
CA ALA A 188 -11.76 -10.95 5.30
C ALA A 188 -10.87 -11.74 4.34
N PRO A 189 -11.46 -12.38 3.33
CA PRO A 189 -10.70 -13.26 2.50
C PRO A 189 -9.66 -12.42 1.77
N ARG A 190 -8.40 -12.87 1.78
CA ARG A 190 -7.33 -12.40 0.87
C ARG A 190 -7.84 -12.15 -0.55
N VAL A 191 -8.85 -12.91 -0.97
CA VAL A 191 -9.60 -12.75 -2.22
C VAL A 191 -10.14 -11.34 -2.44
N GLU A 192 -10.64 -10.63 -1.43
CA GLU A 192 -11.17 -9.26 -1.59
C GLU A 192 -10.07 -8.28 -1.95
N VAL A 193 -8.93 -8.33 -1.27
CA VAL A 193 -7.75 -7.51 -1.59
C VAL A 193 -7.22 -7.85 -2.99
N GLU A 194 -7.14 -9.13 -3.35
CA GLU A 194 -6.72 -9.54 -4.69
C GLU A 194 -7.72 -9.11 -5.78
N THR A 195 -9.03 -9.16 -5.49
CA THR A 195 -10.09 -8.69 -6.40
C THR A 195 -9.99 -7.19 -6.61
N MET A 196 -9.73 -6.44 -5.54
CA MET A 196 -9.51 -4.99 -5.63
C MET A 196 -8.25 -4.70 -6.47
N LEU A 197 -7.15 -5.43 -6.24
CA LEU A 197 -5.94 -5.33 -7.05
C LEU A 197 -6.17 -5.64 -8.52
N ASP A 198 -6.99 -6.63 -8.85
CA ASP A 198 -7.34 -6.97 -10.23
C ASP A 198 -8.14 -5.86 -10.93
N ALA A 199 -8.89 -5.05 -10.16
CA ALA A 199 -9.61 -3.90 -10.66
C ALA A 199 -8.73 -2.63 -10.79
N SER A 200 -7.58 -2.60 -10.12
CA SER A 200 -6.68 -1.44 -10.06
C SER A 200 -5.89 -1.18 -11.35
N ARG A 201 -5.44 0.06 -11.51
CA ARG A 201 -4.61 0.55 -12.61
C ARG A 201 -3.29 1.13 -12.12
N LEU A 202 -2.19 0.62 -12.67
CA LEU A 202 -0.85 1.12 -12.38
C LEU A 202 -0.39 2.09 -13.47
N VAL A 203 0.14 3.22 -13.06
CA VAL A 203 0.85 4.18 -13.91
C VAL A 203 2.31 4.23 -13.47
N ILE A 204 3.23 4.06 -14.42
CA ILE A 204 4.67 4.24 -14.18
C ILE A 204 4.99 5.71 -14.42
N VAL A 205 5.24 6.45 -13.34
CA VAL A 205 5.50 7.90 -13.38
C VAL A 205 6.95 8.18 -13.74
N ASP A 206 7.88 7.44 -13.11
CA ASP A 206 9.30 7.46 -13.46
C ASP A 206 9.64 6.26 -14.38
N PRO A 207 9.99 6.49 -15.66
CA PRO A 207 10.29 5.42 -16.60
C PRO A 207 11.40 4.47 -16.17
N SER A 208 12.33 4.89 -15.29
CA SER A 208 13.40 4.04 -14.75
C SER A 208 12.87 2.86 -13.94
N TRP A 209 11.60 2.93 -13.50
CA TRP A 209 10.92 1.87 -12.74
C TRP A 209 10.34 0.75 -13.59
N ASN A 210 10.37 0.88 -14.93
CA ASN A 210 9.94 -0.19 -15.83
C ASN A 210 10.68 -1.51 -15.62
N GLN A 211 11.96 -1.46 -15.25
CA GLN A 211 12.75 -2.64 -14.94
C GLN A 211 12.50 -3.16 -13.52
N ILE A 212 11.98 -2.33 -12.62
CA ILE A 212 11.69 -2.72 -11.25
C ILE A 212 10.33 -3.43 -11.24
N VAL A 213 9.25 -2.82 -11.75
CA VAL A 213 7.92 -3.44 -11.75
C VAL A 213 7.91 -4.73 -12.58
N PRO A 214 7.60 -5.90 -11.99
CA PRO A 214 7.61 -7.16 -12.73
C PRO A 214 6.60 -7.16 -13.89
N GLY A 215 6.94 -7.81 -15.01
CA GLY A 215 6.09 -7.85 -16.21
C GLY A 215 4.68 -8.38 -15.97
N TYR A 216 4.54 -9.41 -15.11
CA TYR A 216 3.24 -9.92 -14.68
C TYR A 216 2.35 -8.83 -14.05
N TRP A 217 2.92 -8.01 -13.16
CA TRP A 217 2.18 -6.95 -12.47
C TRP A 217 1.85 -5.78 -13.40
N ARG A 218 2.76 -5.45 -14.32
CA ARG A 218 2.46 -4.48 -15.38
C ARG A 218 1.26 -4.91 -16.22
N HIS A 219 1.23 -6.16 -16.65
CA HIS A 219 0.08 -6.71 -17.38
C HIS A 219 -1.21 -6.74 -16.53
N ARG A 220 -1.13 -7.29 -15.30
CA ARG A 220 -2.26 -7.40 -14.37
C ARG A 220 -2.92 -6.04 -14.10
N LEU A 221 -2.10 -5.02 -13.84
CA LEU A 221 -2.55 -3.67 -13.50
C LEU A 221 -2.67 -2.74 -14.72
N GLY A 222 -2.53 -3.25 -15.94
CA GLY A 222 -2.66 -2.47 -17.18
C GLY A 222 -1.62 -1.36 -17.39
N ALA A 223 -0.42 -1.48 -16.81
CA ALA A 223 0.70 -0.61 -17.12
C ALA A 223 1.42 -1.12 -18.38
N HIS A 224 1.52 -0.26 -19.40
CA HIS A 224 2.23 -0.53 -20.65
C HIS A 224 3.38 0.46 -20.85
#